data_AF-A0A6N9UNT0-F1
#
_entry.id   AF-A0A6N9UNT0-F1
#
_cell.length_a   1.000
_cell.length_b   1.000
_cell.length_c   1.000
_cell.angle_alpha   90.00
_cell.angle_beta   90.00
_cell.angle_gamma   90.00
#
_symmetry.space_group_name_H-M   'P 1'
#
loop_
_entity.id
_entity.type
_entity.pdbx_description
1 polymer ?
#
loop_
_entity_poly.entity_id
_entity_poly.type
_entity_poly.pdbx_seq_one_letter_code
_entity_poly.pdbx_strand_id
1 'polypeptide(L)' 'MQLELSELLAETGQVREAIEVLEFAFQRVHQVYGPEAVLVCRRLADLLQESGNHLQACEVLKHALDISEHAGPR' A
#
# COMPACT_ATOMS: atom_id res chain seq x y z
N MET A 1 -2.28 6.64 -11.41
CA MET A 1 -3.65 7.04 -11.03
C MET A 1 -4.06 6.62 -9.62
N GLN A 2 -4.02 5.34 -9.21
CA GLN A 2 -4.49 5.00 -7.84
C GLN A 2 -3.59 5.52 -6.71
N LEU A 3 -2.26 5.54 -6.92
CA LEU A 3 -1.30 6.17 -6.00
C LEU A 3 -1.56 7.67 -5.81
N GLU A 4 -1.79 8.36 -6.92
CA GLU A 4 -2.05 9.81 -6.94
C GLU A 4 -3.38 10.16 -6.27
N LEU A 5 -4.40 9.30 -6.46
CA LEU A 5 -5.68 9.43 -5.77
C LEU A 5 -5.54 9.23 -4.26
N SER A 6 -4.75 8.26 -3.81
CA SER A 6 -4.52 8.03 -2.39
C SER A 6 -3.72 9.15 -1.71
N GLU A 7 -2.76 9.76 -2.40
CA GLU A 7 -2.03 10.93 -1.88
C GLU A 7 -2.99 12.12 -1.71
N LEU A 8 -3.82 12.41 -2.72
CA LEU A 8 -4.86 13.45 -2.62
C LEU A 8 -5.84 13.19 -1.46
N LEU A 9 -6.31 11.95 -1.31
CA LEU A 9 -7.22 11.58 -0.22
C LEU A 9 -6.55 11.71 1.15
N ALA A 10 -5.25 11.45 1.26
CA ALA A 10 -4.53 11.67 2.50
C ALA A 10 -4.36 13.17 2.83
N GLU A 11 -4.06 13.99 1.81
CA GLU A 11 -3.97 15.44 1.96
C GLU A 11 -5.31 16.08 2.37
N THR A 12 -6.44 15.51 1.93
CA THR A 12 -7.78 15.94 2.39
C THR A 12 -8.17 15.38 3.77
N GLY A 13 -7.30 14.58 4.41
CA GLY A 13 -7.55 13.94 5.70
C GLY A 13 -8.41 12.68 5.62
N GLN A 14 -8.73 12.21 4.42
CA GLN A 14 -9.51 10.99 4.13
C GLN A 14 -8.59 9.75 4.07
N VAL A 15 -7.80 9.53 5.12
CA VAL A 15 -6.83 8.44 5.20
C VAL A 15 -7.48 7.07 4.98
N ARG A 16 -8.71 6.85 5.48
CA ARG A 16 -9.44 5.59 5.26
C ARG A 16 -9.71 5.31 3.79
N GLU A 17 -10.18 6.29 3.03
CA GLU A 17 -10.44 6.13 1.61
C GLU A 17 -9.14 5.96 0.83
N ALA A 18 -8.07 6.66 1.22
CA ALA A 18 -6.74 6.46 0.66
C ALA A 18 -6.26 5.01 0.82
N ILE A 19 -6.53 4.42 2.00
CA ILE A 19 -6.21 3.02 2.29
C ILE A 19 -7.02 2.08 1.40
N GLU A 20 -8.34 2.26 1.31
CA GLU A 20 -9.20 1.40 0.49
C GLU A 20 -8.82 1.46 -1.00
N VAL A 21 -8.50 2.66 -1.52
CA VAL A 21 -8.05 2.84 -2.91
C VAL A 21 -6.76 2.06 -3.18
N LEU A 22 -5.80 2.14 -2.25
CA LEU A 22 -4.53 1.43 -2.35
C LEU A 22 -4.68 -0.07 -2.13
N GLU A 23 -5.57 -0.54 -1.25
CA GLU A 23 -5.90 -1.96 -1.13
C GLU A 23 -6.56 -2.50 -2.40
N PHE A 24 -7.44 -1.72 -3.02
CA PHE A 24 -8.06 -2.10 -4.28
C PHE A 24 -7.06 -2.12 -5.43
N ALA A 25 -6.16 -1.13 -5.47
CA ALA A 25 -5.03 -1.12 -6.39
C ALA A 25 -4.18 -2.36 -6.18
N PHE A 26 -3.82 -2.61 -4.92
CA PHE A 26 -3.04 -3.76 -4.50
C PHE A 26 -3.67 -5.07 -4.95
N GLN A 27 -4.96 -5.31 -4.70
CA GLN A 27 -5.69 -6.50 -5.17
C GLN A 27 -5.67 -6.66 -6.69
N ARG A 28 -5.73 -5.55 -7.45
CA ARG A 28 -5.59 -5.59 -8.91
C ARG A 28 -4.17 -5.92 -9.36
N VAL A 29 -3.16 -5.34 -8.71
CA VAL A 29 -1.76 -5.65 -9.01
C VAL A 29 -1.37 -7.02 -8.45
N HIS A 30 -2.05 -7.55 -7.44
CA HIS A 30 -1.74 -8.84 -6.80
C HIS A 30 -1.95 -10.03 -7.75
N GLN A 31 -2.75 -9.88 -8.81
CA GLN A 31 -2.81 -10.85 -9.91
C GLN A 31 -1.50 -10.92 -10.72
N VAL A 32 -0.64 -9.91 -10.59
CA VAL A 32 0.67 -9.78 -11.22
C VAL A 32 1.70 -9.54 -10.10
N TYR A 33 2.17 -10.63 -9.47
CA TYR A 33 3.26 -10.58 -8.49
C TYR A 33 4.45 -9.81 -9.07
N GLY A 34 4.65 -8.57 -8.61
CA GLY A 34 5.54 -7.63 -9.25
C GLY A 34 5.85 -6.41 -8.38
N PRO A 35 6.85 -5.63 -8.78
CA PRO A 35 7.37 -4.50 -7.99
C PRO A 35 6.32 -3.43 -7.72
N GLU A 36 5.27 -3.31 -8.55
CA GLU A 36 4.15 -2.40 -8.34
C GLU A 36 3.36 -2.73 -7.06
N ALA A 37 3.16 -4.01 -6.74
CA ALA A 37 2.41 -4.40 -5.53
C ALA A 37 3.16 -3.97 -4.26
N VAL A 38 4.48 -4.14 -4.25
CA VAL A 38 5.36 -3.68 -3.16
C VAL A 38 5.34 -2.16 -3.03
N LEU A 39 5.30 -1.44 -4.16
CA LEU A 39 5.27 0.02 -4.20
C LEU A 39 3.96 0.58 -3.61
N VAL A 40 2.83 -0.05 -3.93
CA VAL A 40 1.50 0.27 -3.37
C VAL A 40 1.47 0.03 -1.86
N CYS A 41 1.95 -1.12 -1.36
CA CYS A 41 2.01 -1.37 0.09
C CYS A 41 2.91 -0.38 0.82
N ARG A 42 4.07 -0.03 0.24
CA ARG A 42 4.99 0.93 0.87
C ARG A 42 4.33 2.29 1.04
N ARG A 43 3.63 2.76 0.01
CA ARG A 43 2.86 4.01 0.04
C ARG A 43 1.70 3.99 1.04
N LEU A 44 0.99 2.86 1.12
CA LEU A 44 -0.04 2.66 2.14
C LEU A 44 0.54 2.76 3.55
N ALA A 45 1.72 2.18 3.78
CA ALA A 45 2.39 2.22 5.08
C ALA A 45 2.88 3.62 5.45
N ASP A 46 3.39 4.41 4.50
CA ASP A 46 3.72 5.84 4.71
C ASP A 46 2.48 6.60 5.18
N LEU A 47 1.37 6.51 4.44
CA LEU A 47 0.12 7.20 4.78
C LEU A 47 -0.43 6.79 6.16
N LEU A 48 -0.33 5.50 6.50
CA LEU A 48 -0.71 4.99 7.80
C LEU A 48 0.17 5.53 8.93
N GLN A 49 1.49 5.69 8.70
CA GLN A 49 2.37 6.34 9.66
C GLN A 49 2.03 7.82 9.85
N GLU A 50 1.80 8.55 8.76
CA GLU A 50 1.45 9.98 8.82
C GLU A 50 0.13 10.22 9.57
N SER A 51 -0.81 9.29 9.47
CA SER A 51 -2.05 9.30 10.23
C SER A 51 -1.92 8.85 11.70
N GLY A 52 -0.74 8.43 12.14
CA GLY A 52 -0.49 7.90 13.50
C GLY A 52 -0.86 6.42 13.70
N ASN A 53 -1.26 5.71 12.64
CA ASN A 53 -1.60 4.28 12.66
C ASN A 53 -0.38 3.41 12.37
N HIS A 54 0.64 3.50 13.23
CA HIS A 54 1.89 2.74 13.11
C HIS A 54 1.70 1.22 13.13
N LEU A 55 0.69 0.71 13.85
CA LEU A 55 0.38 -0.73 13.90
C LEU A 55 -0.02 -1.27 12.52
N GLN A 56 -0.97 -0.60 11.86
CA GLN A 56 -1.41 -0.99 10.51
C GLN A 56 -0.28 -0.80 9.50
N ALA A 57 0.51 0.28 9.60
CA ALA A 57 1.68 0.48 8.74
C ALA A 57 2.67 -0.69 8.82
N CYS A 58 2.88 -1.25 10.02
CA CYS A 58 3.76 -2.39 10.22
C CYS A 58 3.22 -3.67 9.57
N GLU A 59 1.92 -3.96 9.70
CA GLU A 59 1.29 -5.12 9.04
C GLU A 59 1.38 -5.04 7.51
N VAL A 60 1.16 -3.85 6.98
CA VAL A 60 1.22 -3.59 5.54
C VAL A 60 2.65 -3.76 5.00
N LEU A 61 3.65 -3.28 5.74
CA LEU A 61 5.06 -3.50 5.39
C LEU A 61 5.45 -4.99 5.45
N LYS A 62 4.90 -5.75 6.40
CA LYS A 62 5.10 -7.21 6.45
C LYS A 62 4.51 -7.89 5.22
N HIS A 63 3.30 -7.51 4.80
CA HIS A 63 2.72 -8.00 3.55
C HIS A 63 3.57 -7.62 2.34
N ALA A 64 4.06 -6.37 2.26
CA ALA A 64 4.94 -5.92 1.18
C ALA A 64 6.22 -6.77 1.08
N LEU A 65 6.82 -7.10 2.24
CA LEU A 65 8.00 -7.95 2.34
C LEU A 65 7.71 -9.38 1.90
N ASP A 66 6.60 -9.96 2.37
CA ASP A 66 6.20 -11.33 2.00
C ASP A 66 6.01 -11.47 0.49
N ILE A 67 5.40 -10.46 -0.15
CA ILE A 67 5.24 -10.42 -1.61
C ILE A 67 6.57 -10.23 -2.31
N SER A 68 7.45 -9.38 -1.79
CA SER A 68 8.78 -9.17 -2.36
C SER A 68 9.67 -10.41 -2.24
N GLU A 69 9.52 -11.19 -1.17
CA GLU A 69 10.22 -12.46 -0.95
C GLU A 69 9.66 -13.56 -1.86
N HIS A 70 8.32 -13.65 -2.00
CA HIS A 70 7.67 -14.61 -2.90
C HIS A 70 7.77 -14.23 -4.39
N ALA A 71 7.98 -12.95 -4.71
CA ALA A 71 8.27 -12.47 -6.07
C ALA A 71 9.77 -12.50 -6.42
N GLY A 72 10.64 -12.92 -5.49
CA GLY A 72 12.06 -13.17 -5.74
C GLY A 72 12.26 -14.31 -6.74
N PRO A 73 13.28 -14.25 -7.61
CA PRO A 73 13.42 -15.19 -8.72
C PRO A 73 13.71 -16.60 -8.19
N ARG A 74 12.82 -17.55 -8.52
CA ARG A 74 13.19 -18.95 -8.59
C ARG A 74 13.75 -19.27 -9.97
#